data_AF-D9XXZ1-F1
#
_entry.id   AF-D9XXZ1-F1
#
_cell.length_a   1.000
_cell.length_b   1.000
_cell.length_c   1.000
_cell.angle_alpha   90.00
_cell.angle_beta   90.00
_cell.angle_gamma   90.00
#
_symmetry.space_group_name_H-M   'P 1'
#
loop_
_entity.id
_entity.type
_entity.pdbx_description
1 polymer ?
#
loop_
_entity_poly.entity_id
_entity_poly.type
_entity_poly.pdbx_seq_one_letter_code
_entity_poly.pdbx_strand_id
1 'polypeptide(L)'
;MTLRTDTGETVIVTGNRAFAKHARTYNFTVDDLHTYYVLAGSTPVLVHNSGGDWCTAEERIEDAADIGNGHAGSKHAGDFPGYSPKDMGDLARDVMQNPARTKPLGGGRRAYQGKDGSTIVIHDPMHPDGGTIFRRNPGTIEDYWDGLN
;
A
#
# COMPACT_ATOMS: atom_id res chain seq x y z
N MET A 1 10.12 14.84 -7.30
CA MET A 1 9.49 13.67 -7.96
C MET A 1 10.18 13.43 -9.29
N THR A 2 10.38 12.17 -9.65
CA THR A 2 11.05 11.76 -10.90
C THR A 2 10.19 10.77 -11.69
N LEU A 3 10.36 10.73 -13.00
CA LEU A 3 9.76 9.73 -13.91
C LEU A 3 10.87 8.97 -14.64
N ARG A 4 10.51 7.89 -15.34
CA ARG A 4 11.43 7.14 -16.20
C ARG A 4 11.10 7.35 -17.68
N THR A 5 12.14 7.39 -18.51
CA THR A 5 12.01 7.29 -19.98
C THR A 5 11.76 5.84 -20.40
N ASP A 6 11.41 5.64 -21.67
CA ASP A 6 11.33 4.31 -22.30
C ASP A 6 12.69 3.58 -22.31
N THR A 7 13.80 4.32 -22.30
CA THR A 7 15.16 3.78 -22.15
C THR A 7 15.58 3.54 -20.69
N GLY A 8 14.72 3.86 -19.72
CA GLY A 8 14.97 3.66 -18.29
C GLY A 8 15.76 4.78 -17.60
N GLU A 9 16.06 5.88 -18.29
CA GLU A 9 16.69 7.06 -17.71
C GLU A 9 15.74 7.81 -16.78
N THR A 10 16.30 8.56 -15.83
CA THR A 10 15.50 9.33 -14.87
C THR A 10 15.33 10.77 -15.35
N VAL A 11 14.09 11.26 -15.35
CA VAL A 11 13.75 12.67 -15.60
C VAL A 11 13.10 13.30 -14.38
N ILE A 12 13.31 14.60 -14.17
CA ILE A 12 12.81 15.33 -13.01
C ILE A 12 11.50 16.03 -13.35
N VAL A 13 10.48 15.86 -12.49
CA VAL A 13 9.27 16.70 -12.53
C VAL A 13 9.62 18.05 -11.91
N THR A 14 9.67 19.10 -12.74
CA THR A 14 10.10 20.44 -12.34
C THR A 14 9.04 21.22 -11.56
N GLY A 15 7.77 20.81 -11.66
CA GLY A 15 6.68 21.40 -10.90
C GLY A 15 5.36 20.68 -11.14
N ASN A 16 4.46 20.82 -10.18
CA ASN A 16 3.05 20.47 -10.33
C ASN A 16 2.20 21.68 -9.89
N ARG A 17 0.96 21.75 -10.38
CA ARG A 17 0.02 22.80 -9.97
C ARG A 17 -1.37 22.22 -9.89
N ALA A 18 -1.95 22.25 -8.70
CA ALA A 18 -3.37 21.96 -8.52
C ALA A 18 -4.22 22.99 -9.27
N PHE A 19 -5.21 22.53 -10.03
CA PHE A 19 -6.16 23.41 -10.69
C PHE A 19 -7.55 22.76 -10.70
N ALA A 20 -8.60 23.58 -10.69
CA ALA A 20 -9.97 23.13 -10.81
C ALA A 20 -10.52 23.51 -12.19
N LYS A 21 -11.06 22.53 -12.91
CA LYS A 21 -11.76 22.72 -14.18
C LYS A 21 -12.82 21.64 -14.33
N HIS A 22 -14.04 22.03 -14.69
CA HIS A 22 -15.03 21.06 -15.15
C HIS A 22 -14.69 20.62 -16.57
N ALA A 23 -14.19 19.40 -16.70
CA ALA A 23 -13.92 18.76 -17.99
C ALA A 23 -14.37 17.30 -17.90
N ARG A 24 -14.91 16.76 -18.99
CA ARG A 24 -15.16 15.33 -19.09
C ARG A 24 -13.83 14.64 -19.35
N THR A 25 -13.47 13.69 -18.49
CA THR A 25 -12.30 12.82 -18.64
C THR A 25 -12.78 11.40 -18.92
N TYR A 26 -11.90 10.60 -19.52
CA TYR A 26 -12.15 9.18 -19.81
C TYR A 26 -11.04 8.35 -19.18
N ASN A 27 -11.37 7.10 -18.87
CA ASN A 27 -10.43 6.12 -18.34
C ASN A 27 -10.64 4.78 -19.05
N PHE A 28 -9.61 3.94 -19.10
CA PHE A 28 -9.63 2.64 -19.79
C PHE A 28 -9.28 1.51 -18.83
N THR A 29 -10.16 0.52 -18.71
CA THR A 29 -9.76 -0.76 -18.11
C THR A 29 -8.76 -1.46 -19.04
N VAL A 30 -7.57 -1.75 -18.52
CA VAL A 30 -6.52 -2.52 -19.18
C VAL A 30 -6.26 -3.72 -18.27
N ASP A 31 -6.41 -4.95 -18.76
CA ASP A 31 -6.49 -6.15 -17.91
C ASP A 31 -5.18 -6.51 -17.19
N ASP A 32 -4.02 -6.34 -17.85
CA ASP A 32 -2.74 -6.80 -17.33
C ASP A 32 -1.98 -5.72 -16.55
N LEU A 33 -1.04 -5.03 -17.20
CA LEU A 33 -0.13 -4.08 -16.57
C LEU A 33 -0.78 -2.78 -16.12
N HIS A 34 -2.11 -2.65 -16.27
CA HIS A 34 -2.88 -1.47 -15.85
C HIS A 34 -2.23 -0.14 -16.27
N THR A 35 -1.60 -0.10 -17.44
CA THR A 35 -0.86 1.05 -17.94
C THR A 35 -1.19 1.30 -19.40
N TYR A 36 -1.27 2.58 -19.77
CA TYR A 36 -1.49 2.99 -21.15
C TYR A 36 -0.82 4.33 -21.42
N TYR A 37 -0.64 4.68 -22.70
CA TYR A 37 -0.10 5.98 -23.09
C TYR A 37 -1.22 7.00 -23.26
N VAL A 38 -1.03 8.20 -22.70
CA VAL A 38 -1.81 9.40 -23.02
C VAL A 38 -0.92 10.43 -23.70
N LEU A 39 -1.49 11.27 -24.56
CA LEU A 39 -0.75 12.32 -25.23
C LEU A 39 -0.84 13.64 -24.46
N ALA A 40 0.31 14.17 -24.04
CA ALA A 40 0.47 15.56 -23.62
C ALA A 40 0.95 16.38 -24.83
N GLY A 41 0.01 16.92 -25.60
CA GLY A 41 0.33 17.46 -26.93
C GLY A 41 0.71 16.32 -27.88
N SER A 42 1.96 16.30 -28.36
CA SER A 42 2.51 15.20 -29.18
C SER A 42 3.37 14.22 -28.37
N THR A 43 3.55 14.44 -27.06
CA THR A 43 4.43 13.63 -26.23
C THR A 43 3.63 12.50 -25.56
N PRO A 44 3.94 11.22 -25.83
CA PRO A 44 3.33 10.11 -25.10
C PRO A 44 3.87 10.05 -23.68
N VAL A 45 2.95 9.93 -22.72
CA VAL A 45 3.25 9.74 -21.29
C VAL A 45 2.63 8.42 -20.87
N LEU A 46 3.45 7.53 -20.32
CA LEU A 46 2.98 6.27 -19.75
C LEU A 46 2.26 6.61 -18.43
N VAL A 47 0.98 6.31 -18.36
CA VAL A 47 0.16 6.49 -17.16
C VAL A 47 -0.25 5.15 -16.60
N HIS A 48 -0.29 5.09 -15.27
CA HIS A 48 -0.86 3.97 -14.55
C HIS A 48 -2.35 4.24 -14.29
N ASN A 49 -3.17 3.23 -14.50
CA ASN A 49 -4.59 3.25 -14.20
C ASN A 49 -4.94 2.08 -13.30
N SER A 50 -4.98 2.33 -12.00
CA SER A 50 -5.65 1.44 -11.07
C SER A 50 -7.14 1.76 -11.09
N GLY A 51 -7.99 0.74 -11.28
CA GLY A 51 -9.44 0.87 -11.47
C GLY A 51 -10.24 1.34 -10.24
N GLY A 52 -9.63 2.13 -9.35
CA GLY A 52 -10.19 2.49 -8.04
C GLY A 52 -9.95 1.42 -6.97
N ASP A 53 -9.38 0.27 -7.31
CA ASP A 53 -8.65 -0.59 -6.38
C ASP A 53 -7.20 -0.08 -6.36
N TRP A 54 -6.86 0.75 -5.38
CA TRP A 54 -5.53 1.36 -5.18
C TRP A 54 -4.46 0.33 -4.76
N CYS A 55 -4.73 -0.94 -5.01
CA CYS A 55 -4.02 -2.05 -4.42
C CYS A 55 -4.10 -3.26 -5.34
N THR A 56 -3.33 -3.23 -6.42
CA THR A 56 -2.73 -4.49 -6.84
C THR A 56 -1.92 -5.07 -5.68
N ALA A 57 -1.69 -6.39 -5.65
CA ALA A 57 -0.82 -7.00 -4.64
C ALA A 57 0.60 -6.42 -4.66
N GLU A 58 0.98 -5.75 -5.75
CA GLU A 58 2.26 -5.09 -5.98
C GLU A 58 2.33 -3.69 -5.37
N GLU A 59 1.28 -2.86 -5.45
CA GLU A 59 1.24 -1.52 -4.81
C GLU A 59 1.18 -1.60 -3.27
N ARG A 60 0.58 -2.67 -2.73
CA ARG A 60 0.62 -3.02 -1.29
C ARG A 60 2.04 -3.19 -0.72
N ILE A 61 3.04 -3.38 -1.59
CA ILE A 61 4.42 -3.63 -1.21
C ILE A 61 5.16 -2.33 -0.86
N GLU A 62 4.80 -1.20 -1.50
CA GLU A 62 5.43 0.10 -1.21
C GLU A 62 5.10 0.55 0.22
N ASP A 63 3.82 0.45 0.59
CA ASP A 63 3.33 0.82 1.92
C ASP A 63 3.88 -0.08 3.04
N ALA A 64 4.24 -1.34 2.76
CA ALA A 64 4.77 -2.24 3.79
C ALA A 64 6.10 -1.74 4.37
N ALA A 65 6.95 -1.14 3.54
CA ALA A 65 8.17 -0.49 4.01
C ALA A 65 7.84 0.73 4.88
N ASP A 66 6.84 1.51 4.49
CA ASP A 66 6.39 2.68 5.24
C ASP A 66 5.70 2.29 6.57
N ILE A 67 5.03 1.14 6.64
CA ILE A 67 4.49 0.59 7.89
C ILE A 67 5.63 0.30 8.87
N GLY A 68 6.67 -0.40 8.39
CA GLY A 68 7.83 -0.76 9.22
C GLY A 68 8.63 0.47 9.68
N ASN A 69 8.87 1.40 8.76
CA ASN A 69 9.64 2.63 9.02
C ASN A 69 8.82 3.74 9.70
N GLY A 70 7.50 3.63 9.66
CA GLY A 70 6.56 4.56 10.27
C GLY A 70 6.37 4.34 11.77
N HIS A 71 5.29 4.88 12.32
CA HIS A 71 5.07 4.88 13.77
C HIS A 71 4.96 3.46 14.36
N ALA A 72 4.59 2.46 13.56
CA ALA A 72 4.50 1.07 14.03
C ALA A 72 5.87 0.54 14.49
N GLY A 73 6.96 0.89 13.79
CA GLY A 73 8.30 0.44 14.15
C GLY A 73 8.75 0.88 15.55
N SER A 74 8.28 2.03 16.03
CA SER A 74 8.56 2.50 17.40
C SER A 74 7.49 2.05 18.41
N LYS A 75 6.21 2.14 18.04
CA LYS A 75 5.08 1.85 18.95
C LYS A 75 4.93 0.36 19.26
N HIS A 76 5.24 -0.50 18.29
CA HIS A 76 5.07 -1.95 18.37
C HIS A 76 6.39 -2.71 18.45
N ALA A 77 7.53 -2.03 18.66
CA ALA A 77 8.83 -2.68 18.82
C ALA A 77 8.83 -3.78 19.91
N GLY A 78 8.05 -3.58 20.98
CA GLY A 78 7.90 -4.57 22.06
C GLY A 78 7.19 -5.87 21.63
N ASP A 79 6.37 -5.82 20.58
CA ASP A 79 5.68 -6.98 20.01
C ASP A 79 6.62 -7.84 19.13
N PHE A 80 7.73 -7.25 18.69
CA PHE A 80 8.73 -7.84 17.80
C PHE A 80 10.16 -7.74 18.37
N PRO A 81 10.47 -8.44 19.48
CA PRO A 81 11.80 -8.39 20.07
C PRO A 81 12.87 -8.86 19.08
N GLY A 82 13.86 -8.00 18.84
CA GLY A 82 14.98 -8.26 17.92
C GLY A 82 14.71 -7.88 16.46
N TYR A 83 13.53 -7.37 16.12
CA TYR A 83 13.23 -6.90 14.77
C TYR A 83 13.61 -5.43 14.63
N SER A 84 14.29 -5.08 13.54
CA SER A 84 14.44 -3.70 13.10
C SER A 84 13.14 -3.18 12.43
N PRO A 85 12.98 -1.86 12.24
CA PRO A 85 11.93 -1.28 11.39
C PRO A 85 11.84 -1.94 10.02
N LYS A 86 13.00 -2.24 9.41
CA LYS A 86 13.08 -2.94 8.14
C LYS A 86 12.53 -4.37 8.23
N ASP A 87 12.87 -5.12 9.29
CA ASP A 87 12.37 -6.49 9.47
C ASP A 87 10.85 -6.50 9.68
N MET A 88 10.31 -5.50 10.39
CA MET A 88 8.85 -5.31 10.53
C MET A 88 8.18 -4.98 9.20
N GLY A 89 8.81 -4.15 8.35
CA GLY A 89 8.30 -3.87 7.01
C GLY A 89 8.36 -5.09 6.08
N ASP A 90 9.45 -5.86 6.15
CA ASP A 90 9.59 -7.13 5.41
C ASP A 90 8.54 -8.16 5.85
N LEU A 91 8.23 -8.24 7.16
CA LEU A 91 7.16 -9.08 7.70
C LEU A 91 5.77 -8.57 7.29
N ALA A 92 5.53 -7.26 7.34
CA ALA A 92 4.26 -6.67 6.91
C ALA A 92 3.97 -7.02 5.45
N ARG A 93 4.99 -6.94 4.59
CA ARG A 93 4.92 -7.35 3.19
C ARG A 93 4.55 -8.83 3.06
N ASP A 94 5.23 -9.73 3.76
CA ASP A 94 4.93 -11.17 3.72
C ASP A 94 3.48 -11.46 4.15
N VAL A 95 3.03 -10.86 5.25
CA VAL A 95 1.67 -11.04 5.77
C VAL A 95 0.61 -10.49 4.82
N MET A 96 0.87 -9.37 4.15
CA MET A 96 -0.06 -8.79 3.17
C MET A 96 -0.11 -9.60 1.86
N GLN A 97 1.00 -10.23 1.46
CA GLN A 97 1.08 -11.08 0.27
C GLN A 97 0.51 -12.48 0.49
N ASN A 98 0.73 -13.05 1.67
CA ASN A 98 0.40 -14.43 1.98
C ASN A 98 -0.33 -14.59 3.33
N PRO A 99 -1.46 -13.90 3.52
CA PRO A 99 -2.18 -13.91 4.79
C PRO A 99 -2.81 -15.28 5.07
N ALA A 100 -3.03 -15.58 6.35
CA ALA A 100 -3.96 -16.62 6.77
C ALA A 100 -5.42 -16.24 6.46
N ARG A 101 -5.78 -14.97 6.69
CA ARG A 101 -7.09 -14.40 6.36
C ARG A 101 -7.02 -12.88 6.21
N THR A 102 -8.03 -12.32 5.55
CA THR A 102 -8.17 -10.86 5.34
C THR A 102 -9.57 -10.39 5.68
N LYS A 103 -9.70 -9.10 6.07
CA LYS A 103 -11.00 -8.45 6.35
C LYS A 103 -11.00 -7.00 5.89
N PRO A 104 -11.98 -6.54 5.08
CA PRO A 104 -12.13 -5.12 4.75
C PRO A 104 -12.63 -4.32 5.96
N LEU A 105 -12.12 -3.11 6.17
CA LEU A 105 -12.44 -2.24 7.32
C LEU A 105 -13.05 -0.88 6.90
N GLY A 106 -13.59 -0.79 5.68
CA GLY A 106 -14.09 0.48 5.13
C GLY A 106 -13.00 1.53 4.86
N GLY A 107 -13.34 2.56 4.07
CA GLY A 107 -12.40 3.62 3.71
C GLY A 107 -11.16 3.16 2.94
N GLY A 108 -11.23 2.01 2.27
CA GLY A 108 -10.09 1.40 1.57
C GLY A 108 -9.16 0.58 2.47
N ARG A 109 -9.33 0.64 3.80
CA ARG A 109 -8.51 -0.10 4.76
C ARG A 109 -8.76 -1.61 4.71
N ARG A 110 -7.73 -2.39 5.00
CA ARG A 110 -7.81 -3.85 5.05
C ARG A 110 -6.94 -4.44 6.16
N ALA A 111 -7.48 -5.39 6.90
CA ALA A 111 -6.74 -6.18 7.87
C ALA A 111 -6.25 -7.50 7.24
N TYR A 112 -5.05 -7.91 7.64
CA TYR A 112 -4.40 -9.16 7.27
C TYR A 112 -3.90 -9.84 8.54
N GLN A 113 -4.16 -11.14 8.69
CA GLN A 113 -3.55 -11.95 9.74
C GLN A 113 -2.44 -12.81 9.14
N GLY A 114 -1.27 -12.82 9.78
CA GLY A 114 -0.17 -13.70 9.43
C GLY A 114 -0.47 -15.17 9.72
N LYS A 115 0.21 -16.08 9.02
CA LYS A 115 0.10 -17.53 9.23
C LYS A 115 0.63 -18.01 10.57
N ASP A 116 1.40 -17.18 11.27
CA ASP A 116 1.79 -17.40 12.65
C ASP A 116 0.61 -17.30 13.64
N GLY A 117 -0.56 -16.87 13.17
CA GLY A 117 -1.79 -16.77 13.95
C GLY A 117 -1.79 -15.61 14.96
N SER A 118 -0.75 -14.77 15.00
CA SER A 118 -0.60 -13.69 16.00
C SER A 118 -0.32 -12.33 15.39
N THR A 119 0.34 -12.28 14.23
CA THR A 119 0.69 -11.04 13.55
C THR A 119 -0.52 -10.48 12.83
N ILE A 120 -0.82 -9.20 13.07
CA ILE A 120 -1.86 -8.45 12.39
C ILE A 120 -1.23 -7.26 11.68
N VAL A 121 -1.60 -7.08 10.42
CA VAL A 121 -1.31 -5.87 9.65
C VAL A 121 -2.63 -5.20 9.31
N ILE A 122 -2.75 -3.91 9.63
CA ILE A 122 -3.84 -3.06 9.14
C ILE A 122 -3.22 -2.12 8.13
N HIS A 123 -3.58 -2.32 6.86
CA HIS A 123 -3.21 -1.43 5.77
C HIS A 123 -4.22 -0.29 5.67
N ASP A 124 -3.72 0.93 5.65
CA ASP A 124 -4.50 2.16 5.49
C ASP A 124 -3.85 3.03 4.41
N PRO A 125 -4.36 3.02 3.17
CA PRO A 125 -3.77 3.74 2.06
C PRO A 125 -3.87 5.27 2.19
N MET A 126 -4.63 5.77 3.18
CA MET A 126 -4.76 7.21 3.45
C MET A 126 -3.81 7.68 4.57
N HIS A 127 -3.15 6.75 5.26
CA HIS A 127 -2.23 7.08 6.34
C HIS A 127 -0.81 7.30 5.79
N PRO A 128 -0.06 8.33 6.25
CA PRO A 128 1.31 8.60 5.78
C PRO A 128 2.29 7.44 5.97
N ASP A 129 2.00 6.54 6.91
CA ASP A 129 2.82 5.34 7.18
C ASP A 129 2.26 4.08 6.50
N GLY A 130 1.25 4.19 5.64
CA GLY A 130 0.61 3.05 4.99
C GLY A 130 -0.18 2.11 5.91
N GLY A 131 -0.12 2.26 7.24
CA GLY A 131 -0.86 1.43 8.19
C GLY A 131 -0.13 1.13 9.49
N THR A 132 -0.35 -0.09 10.02
CA THR A 132 0.34 -0.58 11.23
C THR A 132 0.51 -2.10 11.22
N ILE A 133 1.52 -2.58 11.94
CA ILE A 133 1.79 -3.99 12.23
C ILE A 133 1.98 -4.20 13.73
N PHE A 134 1.39 -5.26 14.29
CA PHE A 134 1.51 -5.64 15.70
C PHE A 134 1.23 -7.12 15.91
N ARG A 135 1.62 -7.67 17.08
CA ARG A 135 1.20 -9.02 17.50
C ARG A 135 0.10 -8.95 18.53
N ARG A 136 -0.88 -9.85 18.43
CA ARG A 136 -1.93 -10.04 19.44
C ARG A 136 -1.75 -11.39 20.12
N ASN A 137 -2.18 -11.49 21.36
CA ASN A 137 -2.28 -12.78 22.06
C ASN A 137 -3.22 -13.72 21.28
N PRO A 138 -2.76 -14.94 20.89
CA PRO A 138 -3.60 -15.92 20.20
C PRO A 138 -4.91 -16.24 20.92
N GLY A 139 -4.91 -16.20 22.27
CA GLY A 139 -6.11 -16.48 23.07
C GLY A 139 -7.21 -15.42 22.98
N THR A 140 -6.91 -14.23 22.44
CA THR A 140 -7.89 -13.12 22.29
C THR A 140 -7.99 -12.62 20.85
N ILE A 141 -7.40 -13.34 19.90
CA ILE A 141 -7.29 -12.84 18.51
C ILE A 141 -8.60 -12.94 17.74
N GLU A 142 -9.46 -13.92 18.05
CA GLU A 142 -10.78 -14.03 17.43
C GLU A 142 -11.68 -12.86 17.84
N ASP A 143 -11.79 -12.57 19.14
CA ASP A 143 -12.54 -11.41 19.65
C ASP A 143 -12.05 -10.09 19.04
N TYR A 144 -10.73 -9.98 18.83
CA TYR A 144 -10.15 -8.83 18.13
C TYR A 144 -10.66 -8.72 16.71
N TRP A 145 -10.52 -9.82 15.97
CA TRP A 145 -10.76 -9.89 14.54
C TRP A 145 -12.22 -9.62 14.22
N ASP A 146 -13.12 -10.14 15.05
CA ASP A 146 -14.55 -9.89 14.94
C ASP A 146 -14.90 -8.42 15.21
N GLY A 147 -14.23 -7.79 16.18
CA GLY A 147 -14.40 -6.38 16.53
C GLY A 147 -13.80 -5.36 15.55
N LEU A 148 -12.97 -5.80 14.60
CA LEU A 148 -12.40 -4.92 13.58
C LEU A 148 -13.47 -4.39 12.63
N ASN A 149 -13.57 -3.07 12.49
CA ASN A 149 -14.48 -2.38 11.58
C ASN A 149 -13.79 -1.25 10.80
#